data_AF-A0A6M3KXA7-F1
#
_entry.id   AF-A0A6M3KXA7-F1
#
_cell.length_a   1.000
_cell.length_b   1.000
_cell.length_c   1.000
_cell.angle_alpha   90.00
_cell.angle_beta   90.00
_cell.angle_gamma   90.00
#
_symmetry.space_group_name_H-M   'P 1'
#
loop_
_entity.id
_entity.type
_entity.pdbx_description
1 polymer ?
#
loop_
_entity_poly.entity_id
_entity_poly.type
_entity_poly.pdbx_seq_one_letter_code
_entity_poly.pdbx_strand_id
1 'polypeptide(L)'
;MDSSETYIKMRMAAIPDLGIGTPSLRPFHFVKAIPDLSKQVLIDVKGDWYHITKPGHECQLERQDQLQAMVKLNLPELEMSFHDFCLHSIYARDARYLLSMEQLWLAFVMKENYGKIWENEKWVVMQ
;
A
#
# COMPACT_ATOMS: atom_id res chain seq x y z
N MET A 1 -2.05 10.06 4.37
CA MET A 1 -2.23 9.25 3.16
C MET A 1 -1.12 9.55 2.19
N ASP A 2 -0.21 8.59 2.04
CA ASP A 2 0.78 8.60 0.98
C ASP A 2 0.12 8.50 -0.40
N SER A 3 0.45 9.45 -1.26
CA SER A 3 0.03 9.49 -2.67
C SER A 3 1.23 9.75 -3.59
N SER A 4 2.42 9.38 -3.12
CA SER A 4 3.65 9.36 -3.90
C SER A 4 3.55 8.33 -5.03
N GLU A 5 4.33 8.54 -6.08
CA GLU A 5 4.41 7.60 -7.20
C GLU A 5 4.86 6.21 -6.74
N THR A 6 5.84 6.16 -5.83
CA THR A 6 6.37 4.90 -5.28
C THR A 6 5.27 4.08 -4.61
N TYR A 7 4.49 4.69 -3.70
CA TYR A 7 3.42 3.98 -3.01
C TYR A 7 2.33 3.49 -3.99
N ILE A 8 1.98 4.31 -4.98
CA ILE A 8 0.99 3.94 -6.00
C ILE A 8 1.49 2.77 -6.85
N LYS A 9 2.77 2.78 -7.27
CA LYS A 9 3.41 1.67 -7.98
C LYS A 9 3.40 0.39 -7.14
N MET A 10 3.81 0.48 -5.87
CA MET A 10 3.77 -0.64 -4.93
C MET A 10 2.36 -1.23 -4.84
N ARG A 11 1.35 -0.37 -4.66
CA ARG A 11 -0.03 -0.83 -4.49
C ARG A 11 -0.62 -1.43 -5.75
N MET A 12 -0.34 -0.83 -6.91
CA MET A 12 -0.72 -1.37 -8.21
C MET A 12 -0.09 -2.74 -8.47
N ALA A 13 1.20 -2.88 -8.17
CA ALA A 13 1.91 -4.16 -8.32
C ALA A 13 1.38 -5.24 -7.36
N ALA A 14 0.76 -4.86 -6.24
CA ALA A 14 0.15 -5.79 -5.29
C ALA A 14 -1.27 -6.23 -5.68
N ILE A 15 -1.87 -5.71 -6.77
CA ILE A 15 -3.23 -6.08 -7.20
C ILE A 15 -3.43 -7.59 -7.38
N PRO A 16 -2.49 -8.37 -7.94
CA PRO A 16 -2.65 -9.83 -8.05
C PRO A 16 -2.81 -10.55 -6.71
N ASP A 17 -2.31 -9.95 -5.63
CA ASP A 17 -2.29 -10.56 -4.28
C ASP A 17 -3.38 -9.97 -3.37
N LEU A 18 -3.47 -8.62 -3.30
CA LEU A 18 -4.40 -7.86 -2.45
C LEU A 18 -5.72 -7.52 -3.14
N GLY A 19 -5.82 -7.72 -4.45
CA GLY A 19 -6.92 -7.19 -5.26
C GLY A 19 -6.88 -5.67 -5.37
N ILE A 20 -7.98 -5.08 -5.86
CA ILE A 20 -8.14 -3.62 -6.02
C ILE A 20 -8.54 -2.89 -4.73
N GLY A 21 -8.67 -3.60 -3.61
CA GLY A 21 -9.16 -3.06 -2.35
C GLY A 21 -10.69 -3.00 -2.30
N THR A 22 -11.21 -2.15 -1.41
CA THR A 22 -12.66 -2.00 -1.21
C THR A 22 -13.30 -1.18 -2.34
N PRO A 23 -14.50 -1.56 -2.82
CA PRO A 23 -15.21 -0.77 -3.83
C PRO A 23 -15.46 0.65 -3.34
N SER A 24 -15.17 1.60 -4.22
CA SER A 24 -15.36 3.03 -3.98
C SER A 24 -16.83 3.43 -3.89
N LEU A 25 -17.12 4.48 -3.10
CA LEU A 25 -18.46 5.04 -2.99
C LEU A 25 -18.55 6.45 -3.58
N ARG A 26 -19.47 6.62 -4.52
CA ARG A 26 -19.70 7.90 -5.22
C ARG A 26 -20.58 8.86 -4.39
N PRO A 27 -20.48 10.19 -4.62
CA PRO A 27 -19.57 10.88 -5.54
C PRO A 27 -18.09 10.89 -5.09
N PHE A 28 -17.19 11.20 -6.03
CA PHE A 28 -15.77 11.39 -5.75
C PHE A 28 -15.41 12.87 -5.63
N HIS A 29 -14.40 13.14 -4.81
CA HIS A 29 -13.66 14.39 -4.77
C HIS A 29 -12.28 14.19 -5.41
N PHE A 30 -11.98 14.98 -6.43
CA PHE A 30 -10.66 14.99 -7.05
C PHE A 30 -9.64 15.61 -6.08
N VAL A 31 -8.52 14.92 -5.87
CA VAL A 31 -7.42 15.43 -5.03
C VAL A 31 -6.32 16.03 -5.89
N LYS A 32 -5.74 15.22 -6.78
CA LYS A 32 -4.62 15.64 -7.64
C LYS A 32 -4.47 14.76 -8.87
N ALA A 33 -3.87 15.33 -9.90
CA ALA A 33 -3.35 14.60 -11.05
C ALA A 33 -1.92 14.14 -10.77
N ILE A 34 -1.52 13.02 -11.36
CA ILE A 34 -0.14 12.54 -11.35
C ILE A 34 0.42 12.71 -12.76
N PRO A 35 1.34 13.68 -12.98
CA PRO A 35 1.80 14.09 -14.30
C PRO A 35 2.26 12.92 -15.18
N ASP A 36 3.04 12.00 -14.61
CA ASP A 36 3.69 10.93 -15.38
C ASP A 36 2.82 9.68 -15.58
N LEU A 37 1.66 9.62 -14.93
CA LEU A 37 0.76 8.47 -15.04
C LEU A 37 -0.50 8.76 -15.86
N SER A 38 -0.80 10.01 -16.23
CA SER A 38 -2.12 10.42 -16.78
C SER A 38 -3.31 9.98 -15.90
N LYS A 39 -3.06 9.81 -14.60
CA LYS A 39 -4.00 9.23 -13.63
C LYS A 39 -4.32 10.23 -12.53
N GLN A 40 -5.43 9.97 -11.85
CA GLN A 40 -5.98 10.84 -10.81
C GLN A 40 -6.00 10.11 -9.48
N VAL A 41 -5.80 10.88 -8.40
CA VAL A 41 -6.08 10.46 -7.04
C VAL A 41 -7.41 11.07 -6.63
N LEU A 42 -8.31 10.22 -6.14
CA LEU A 42 -9.67 10.55 -5.73
C LEU A 42 -9.87 10.21 -4.26
N ILE A 43 -10.82 10.89 -3.63
CA ILE A 43 -11.36 10.53 -2.32
C ILE A 43 -12.86 10.28 -2.48
N ASP A 44 -13.33 9.21 -1.88
CA ASP A 44 -14.74 8.84 -1.88
C ASP A 44 -15.50 9.49 -0.69
N VAL A 45 -16.81 9.26 -0.58
CA VAL A 45 -17.62 9.87 0.50
C VAL A 45 -17.26 9.38 1.91
N LYS A 46 -16.53 8.27 2.06
CA LYS A 46 -16.04 7.77 3.34
C LYS A 46 -14.66 8.32 3.71
N GLY A 47 -14.02 9.06 2.81
CA GLY A 47 -12.65 9.51 3.00
C GLY A 47 -11.62 8.47 2.60
N ASP A 48 -12.01 7.42 1.87
CA ASP A 48 -11.09 6.42 1.34
C ASP A 48 -10.47 6.91 0.04
N TRP A 49 -9.18 6.64 -0.12
CA TRP A 49 -8.37 7.16 -1.21
C TRP A 49 -8.24 6.15 -2.33
N TYR A 50 -8.26 6.64 -3.55
CA TYR A 50 -8.30 5.81 -4.74
C TYR A 50 -7.41 6.35 -5.83
N HIS A 51 -6.82 5.43 -6.58
CA HIS A 51 -6.11 5.68 -7.81
C HIS A 51 -6.88 5.10 -9.00
N ILE A 52 -7.15 5.92 -10.02
CA ILE A 52 -7.82 5.43 -11.23
C ILE A 52 -6.82 4.60 -12.05
N THR A 53 -7.06 3.30 -12.19
CA THR A 53 -6.22 2.43 -13.05
C THR A 53 -6.68 2.45 -14.50
N LYS A 54 -8.00 2.49 -14.71
CA LYS A 54 -8.71 2.73 -15.97
C LYS A 54 -10.11 3.28 -15.63
N PRO A 55 -10.85 3.89 -16.56
CA PRO A 55 -12.20 4.38 -16.27
C PRO A 55 -13.08 3.30 -15.62
N GLY A 56 -13.67 3.62 -14.48
CA GLY A 56 -14.51 2.71 -13.68
C GLY A 56 -13.75 1.58 -12.96
N HIS A 57 -12.42 1.66 -12.87
CA HIS A 57 -11.61 0.74 -12.07
C HIS A 57 -10.64 1.53 -11.20
N GLU A 58 -11.05 1.72 -9.96
CA GLU A 58 -10.28 2.39 -8.94
C GLU A 58 -9.54 1.36 -8.07
N CYS A 59 -8.23 1.54 -7.90
CA CYS A 59 -7.44 0.80 -6.93
C CYS A 59 -7.42 1.62 -5.63
N GLN A 60 -7.82 1.02 -4.51
CA GLN A 60 -7.71 1.68 -3.22
C GLN A 60 -6.24 1.95 -2.87
N LEU A 61 -6.01 3.10 -2.27
CA LEU A 61 -4.75 3.51 -1.65
C LEU A 61 -4.97 3.43 -0.13
N GLU A 62 -4.72 2.26 0.45
CA GLU A 62 -5.05 1.98 1.84
C GLU A 62 -4.21 2.81 2.82
N ARG A 63 -4.90 3.45 3.77
CA ARG A 63 -4.25 4.11 4.89
C ARG A 63 -3.57 3.10 5.81
N GLN A 64 -2.73 3.61 6.70
CA GLN A 64 -2.06 2.81 7.72
C GLN A 64 -3.04 1.94 8.54
N ASP A 65 -4.15 2.48 9.03
CA ASP A 65 -5.15 1.72 9.81
C ASP A 65 -5.76 0.55 9.02
N GLN A 66 -5.98 0.76 7.73
CA GLN A 66 -6.54 -0.24 6.82
C GLN A 66 -5.53 -1.35 6.53
N LEU A 67 -4.25 -1.00 6.32
CA LEU A 67 -3.17 -1.96 6.13
C LEU A 67 -2.90 -2.77 7.40
N GLN A 68 -2.92 -2.13 8.57
CA GLN A 68 -2.79 -2.80 9.87
C GLN A 68 -3.86 -3.88 10.06
N ALA A 69 -5.11 -3.58 9.69
CA ALA A 69 -6.22 -4.52 9.78
C ALA A 69 -6.06 -5.76 8.86
N MET A 70 -5.25 -5.69 7.80
CA MET A 70 -5.04 -6.81 6.87
C MET A 70 -4.18 -7.94 7.44
N VAL A 71 -3.34 -7.66 8.44
CA VAL A 71 -2.41 -8.66 9.02
C VAL A 71 -3.13 -9.60 10.00
N LYS A 72 -4.32 -9.21 10.49
CA LYS A 72 -5.18 -10.02 11.37
C LYS A 72 -4.52 -10.48 12.68
N LEU A 73 -3.55 -9.72 13.17
CA LEU A 73 -2.95 -9.89 14.50
C LEU A 73 -3.66 -9.01 15.52
N ASN A 74 -3.57 -9.37 16.81
CA ASN A 74 -3.96 -8.46 17.88
C ASN A 74 -2.93 -7.33 18.02
N LEU A 75 -3.28 -6.23 18.70
CA LEU A 75 -2.44 -5.03 18.74
C LEU A 75 -1.02 -5.29 19.31
N PRO A 76 -0.84 -5.99 20.46
CA PRO A 76 0.51 -6.32 20.95
C PRO A 76 1.35 -7.14 19.97
N GLU A 77 0.77 -8.17 19.34
CA GLU A 77 1.46 -8.98 18.33
C GLU A 77 1.82 -8.16 17.09
N LEU A 78 0.88 -7.35 16.61
CA LEU A 78 1.05 -6.50 15.44
C LEU A 78 2.20 -5.50 15.65
N GLU A 79 2.23 -4.84 16.81
CA GLU A 79 3.29 -3.90 17.17
C GLU A 79 4.66 -4.58 17.23
N MET A 80 4.73 -5.75 17.87
CA MET A 80 5.97 -6.52 17.98
C MET A 80 6.48 -6.99 16.62
N SER A 81 5.62 -7.61 15.81
CA SER A 81 5.98 -8.09 14.47
C SER A 81 6.36 -6.96 13.53
N PHE A 82 5.66 -5.82 13.58
CA PHE A 82 6.00 -4.66 12.78
C PHE A 82 7.33 -4.02 13.23
N HIS A 83 7.57 -3.92 14.53
CA HIS A 83 8.83 -3.44 15.07
C HIS A 83 10.01 -4.35 14.64
N ASP A 84 9.85 -5.67 14.75
CA ASP A 84 10.85 -6.63 14.31
C ASP A 84 11.08 -6.54 12.80
N PHE A 85 10.02 -6.37 11.99
CA PHE A 85 10.15 -6.09 10.57
C PHE A 85 10.96 -4.82 10.32
N CYS A 86 10.64 -3.72 10.98
CA CYS A 86 11.38 -2.46 10.81
C CYS A 86 12.86 -2.64 11.17
N LEU A 87 13.19 -3.28 12.29
CA LEU A 87 14.58 -3.55 12.64
C LEU A 87 15.28 -4.38 11.56
N HIS A 88 14.75 -5.55 11.23
CA HIS A 88 15.43 -6.45 10.30
C HIS A 88 15.48 -5.88 8.88
N SER A 89 14.40 -5.27 8.38
CA SER A 89 14.32 -4.77 7.00
C SER A 89 15.02 -3.42 6.78
N ILE A 90 15.11 -2.55 7.80
CA ILE A 90 15.89 -1.31 7.71
C ILE A 90 17.39 -1.67 7.68
N TYR A 91 17.83 -2.63 8.49
CA TYR A 91 19.24 -3.06 8.51
C TYR A 91 19.61 -3.99 7.34
N ALA A 92 18.68 -4.78 6.80
CA ALA A 92 18.90 -5.71 5.67
C ALA A 92 18.90 -5.07 4.27
N ARG A 93 18.66 -3.75 4.17
CA ARG A 93 18.58 -2.94 2.94
C ARG A 93 17.24 -2.94 2.20
N ASP A 94 16.34 -3.86 2.51
CA ASP A 94 15.07 -4.06 1.78
C ASP A 94 14.07 -2.92 1.98
N ALA A 95 14.07 -2.26 3.16
CA ALA A 95 13.10 -1.20 3.48
C ALA A 95 13.69 0.23 3.52
N ARG A 96 15.00 0.41 3.27
CA ARG A 96 15.66 1.72 3.45
C ARG A 96 15.17 2.82 2.50
N TYR A 97 14.50 2.44 1.43
CA TYR A 97 13.94 3.36 0.42
C TYR A 97 12.45 3.58 0.59
N LEU A 98 11.83 2.96 1.61
CA LEU A 98 10.43 3.16 1.97
C LEU A 98 10.35 4.38 2.89
N LEU A 99 9.80 5.48 2.37
CA LEU A 99 9.89 6.80 2.99
C LEU A 99 8.60 7.23 3.71
N SER A 100 7.58 6.39 3.71
CA SER A 100 6.30 6.66 4.39
C SER A 100 5.83 5.47 5.21
N MET A 101 4.94 5.75 6.16
CA MET A 101 4.31 4.70 6.96
C MET A 101 3.46 3.77 6.09
N GLU A 102 2.73 4.30 5.11
CA GLU A 102 1.92 3.47 4.22
C GLU A 102 2.78 2.56 3.32
N GLN A 103 3.95 3.03 2.87
CA GLN A 103 4.92 2.17 2.15
C GLN A 103 5.45 1.05 3.06
N LEU A 104 5.83 1.37 4.30
CA LEU A 104 6.31 0.39 5.28
C LEU A 104 5.23 -0.64 5.64
N TRP A 105 4.01 -0.19 5.93
CA TRP A 105 2.90 -1.07 6.25
C TRP A 105 2.49 -1.94 5.07
N LEU A 106 2.48 -1.43 3.84
CA LEU A 106 2.21 -2.24 2.67
C LEU A 106 3.30 -3.30 2.46
N ALA A 107 4.58 -2.94 2.61
CA ALA A 107 5.67 -3.92 2.54
C ALA A 107 5.56 -4.99 3.63
N PHE A 108 5.18 -4.60 4.85
CA PHE A 108 4.93 -5.53 5.94
C PHE A 108 3.76 -6.47 5.62
N VAL A 109 2.62 -5.97 5.15
CA VAL A 109 1.48 -6.79 4.72
C VAL A 109 1.89 -7.79 3.63
N MET A 110 2.66 -7.34 2.63
CA MET A 110 3.14 -8.21 1.55
C MET A 110 4.11 -9.29 2.05
N LYS A 111 4.94 -8.99 3.04
CA LYS A 111 5.80 -9.97 3.70
C LYS A 111 4.99 -10.99 4.50
N GLU A 112 4.15 -10.53 5.43
CA GLU A 112 3.45 -11.42 6.36
C GLU A 112 2.40 -12.29 5.67
N ASN A 113 1.61 -11.72 4.76
CA ASN A 113 0.50 -12.44 4.15
C ASN A 113 0.89 -13.20 2.87
N TYR A 114 1.97 -12.80 2.21
CA TYR A 114 2.33 -13.32 0.88
C TYR A 114 3.81 -13.72 0.73
N GLY A 115 4.66 -13.51 1.73
CA GLY A 115 6.07 -13.84 1.68
C GLY A 115 6.84 -13.05 0.60
N LYS A 116 6.43 -11.80 0.32
CA LYS A 116 7.03 -10.97 -0.73
C LYS A 116 7.69 -9.69 -0.20
N ILE A 117 8.77 -9.28 -0.84
CA ILE A 117 9.48 -8.02 -0.60
C ILE A 117 9.47 -7.13 -1.84
N TRP A 118 9.64 -5.82 -1.65
CA TRP A 118 9.66 -4.84 -2.74
C TRP A 118 11.09 -4.63 -3.24
N GLU A 119 11.39 -5.11 -4.45
CA GLU A 119 12.69 -4.94 -5.07
C GLU A 119 12.56 -4.50 -6.52
N ASN A 120 13.36 -3.53 -6.96
CA ASN A 120 13.43 -3.10 -8.36
C ASN A 120 12.04 -2.85 -8.99
N GLU A 121 11.18 -2.14 -8.26
CA GLU A 121 9.79 -1.82 -8.66
C GLU A 121 8.84 -3.03 -8.83
N LYS A 122 9.12 -4.16 -8.17
CA LYS A 122 8.24 -5.34 -8.18
C LYS A 122 8.21 -6.08 -6.84
N TRP A 123 7.13 -6.83 -6.60
CA TRP A 123 7.04 -7.76 -5.47
C TRP A 123 7.69 -9.09 -5.84
N VAL A 124 8.71 -9.51 -5.08
CA VAL A 124 9.43 -10.78 -5.29
C VAL A 124 9.26 -11.69 -4.07
N VAL A 125 9.10 -12.99 -4.31
CA VAL A 125 8.98 -13.99 -3.23
C VAL A 125 10.33 -14.16 -2.54
N MET A 126 10.32 -14.15 -1.20
CA MET A 126 11.51 -14.45 -0.40
C MET A 126 11.91 -15.92 -0.60
N GLN A 127 13.17 -16.16 -0.95
CA GLN A 127 13.76 -17.51 -1.05
C GLN A 127 14.26 -18.00 0.31
#